data_AF-A0A963GNS3-F1
#
_entry.id   AF-A0A963GNS3-F1
#
_cell.length_a   1.000
_cell.length_b   1.000
_cell.length_c   1.000
_cell.angle_alpha   90.00
_cell.angle_beta   90.00
_cell.angle_gamma   90.00
#
_symmetry.space_group_name_H-M   'P 1'
#
loop_
_entity.id
_entity.type
_entity.pdbx_description
1 polymer ?
#
loop_
_entity_poly.entity_id
_entity_poly.type
_entity_poly.pdbx_seq_one_letter_code
_entity_poly.pdbx_strand_id
1 'polypeptide(L)'
;GHLLWRTRFNGFWPPEMGFDMRLIPHLKKAGYRYVMVDCEYVDPVGQMSWQELRYRPHIAEYGGEQIVIVVRDRELSDAQLAGMDYGWFYHELHERTKWCDFPPLVTTATDGDNGGWFRNVTEKSNFWTWFYHQAMEEIRAGHSSMRPIFITEYLDRFGAHGQVTVRRGAWNTDEHHGWDFHQWQGSWAQRDTLVRIHDISREYHAMAQAIARANDPNPELARVMSEAHWHLLRAETSCNLYWGEAWIHKSHADLDNVAWHLGEARAILGGRLTLLMTSEPPAETEAEASPKTRKGIDINDAPDDVPEATPADETFTPSEKAQASTKSVIP
;
A
#
# COMPACT_ATOMS: atom_id res chain seq x y z
N GLY A 1 -25.18 -10.58 -1.20
CA GLY A 1 -24.57 -11.60 -0.33
C GLY A 1 -23.12 -11.25 -0.13
N HIS A 2 -22.55 -11.51 1.04
CA HIS A 2 -21.12 -11.27 1.30
C HIS A 2 -20.32 -12.54 0.94
N LEU A 3 -19.17 -12.37 0.27
CA LEU A 3 -18.26 -13.47 -0.07
C LEU A 3 -17.61 -14.09 1.18
N LEU A 4 -17.44 -13.29 2.23
CA LEU A 4 -16.81 -13.68 3.49
C LEU A 4 -17.79 -13.52 4.66
N TRP A 5 -17.62 -14.35 5.70
CA TRP A 5 -18.50 -14.39 6.87
C TRP A 5 -18.46 -13.10 7.72
N ARG A 6 -17.39 -12.31 7.59
CA ARG A 6 -17.20 -11.02 8.27
C ARG A 6 -17.32 -9.87 7.27
N THR A 7 -17.84 -8.75 7.74
CA THR A 7 -18.08 -7.53 6.95
C THR A 7 -17.03 -6.44 7.17
N ARG A 8 -16.12 -6.63 8.13
CA ARG A 8 -15.03 -5.71 8.46
C ARG A 8 -13.70 -6.44 8.53
N PHE A 9 -12.65 -5.76 8.08
CA PHE A 9 -11.27 -6.26 8.06
C PHE A 9 -10.39 -5.23 8.76
N ASN A 10 -9.53 -5.70 9.68
CA ASN A 10 -8.66 -4.81 10.46
C ASN A 10 -7.48 -4.29 9.64
N GLY A 11 -6.97 -5.10 8.71
CA GLY A 11 -5.78 -4.79 7.92
C GLY A 11 -6.12 -4.31 6.52
N PHE A 12 -5.37 -3.32 6.07
CA PHE A 12 -5.32 -2.90 4.69
C PHE A 12 -3.97 -3.26 4.06
N TRP A 13 -4.01 -3.90 2.90
CA TRP A 13 -2.86 -4.07 2.01
C TRP A 13 -3.03 -3.04 0.89
N PRO A 14 -2.24 -1.95 0.88
CA PRO A 14 -2.22 -1.07 -0.27
C PRO A 14 -1.72 -1.87 -1.49
N PRO A 15 -2.33 -1.75 -2.68
CA PRO A 15 -1.76 -2.34 -3.89
C PRO A 15 -0.28 -1.95 -4.01
N GLU A 16 0.59 -2.93 -4.23
CA GLU A 16 2.06 -2.74 -4.31
C GLU A 16 2.70 -2.20 -3.02
N MET A 17 1.99 -2.30 -1.88
CA MET A 17 2.30 -1.53 -0.67
C MET A 17 2.54 -0.04 -0.95
N GLY A 18 1.88 0.49 -1.97
CA GLY A 18 1.94 1.89 -2.34
C GLY A 18 1.29 2.75 -1.26
N PHE A 19 2.10 3.52 -0.55
CA PHE A 19 1.65 4.31 0.60
C PHE A 19 2.13 5.75 0.53
N ASP A 20 1.26 6.64 1.00
CA ASP A 20 1.52 8.04 1.28
C ASP A 20 0.73 8.38 2.55
N MET A 21 1.30 9.19 3.44
CA MET A 21 0.66 9.58 4.70
C MET A 21 -0.74 10.20 4.49
N ARG A 22 -1.00 10.81 3.32
CA ARG A 22 -2.33 11.32 2.92
C ARG A 22 -3.41 10.25 2.85
N LEU A 23 -3.06 8.97 2.77
CA LEU A 23 -4.01 7.87 2.76
C LEU A 23 -4.64 7.61 4.14
N ILE A 24 -3.99 8.05 5.23
CA ILE A 24 -4.39 7.74 6.62
C ILE A 24 -5.85 8.12 6.92
N PRO A 25 -6.33 9.37 6.66
CA PRO A 25 -7.72 9.73 6.95
C PRO A 25 -8.73 8.86 6.20
N HIS A 26 -8.41 8.46 4.96
CA HIS A 26 -9.29 7.61 4.15
C HIS A 26 -9.38 6.18 4.71
N LEU A 27 -8.25 5.60 5.13
CA LEU A 27 -8.22 4.28 5.75
C LEU A 27 -8.96 4.26 7.09
N LYS A 28 -8.85 5.33 7.86
CA LYS A 28 -9.55 5.49 9.13
C LYS A 28 -11.06 5.61 8.94
N LYS A 29 -11.50 6.43 8.00
CA LYS A 29 -12.91 6.52 7.60
C LYS A 29 -13.45 5.17 7.11
N ALA A 30 -12.64 4.38 6.42
CA ALA A 30 -13.00 3.03 5.96
C ALA A 30 -12.99 1.97 7.08
N GLY A 31 -12.52 2.30 8.28
CA GLY A 31 -12.54 1.42 9.46
C GLY A 31 -11.35 0.46 9.57
N TYR A 32 -10.25 0.71 8.86
CA TYR A 32 -9.03 -0.08 8.99
C TYR A 32 -8.28 0.30 10.27
N ARG A 33 -7.73 -0.72 10.95
CA ARG A 33 -6.92 -0.58 12.17
C ARG A 33 -5.45 -0.41 11.83
N TYR A 34 -4.96 -1.15 10.84
CA TYR A 34 -3.56 -1.13 10.44
C TYR A 34 -3.39 -1.21 8.92
N VAL A 35 -2.24 -0.74 8.46
CA VAL A 35 -1.79 -0.82 7.07
C VAL A 35 -0.40 -1.43 7.02
N MET A 36 -0.14 -2.27 6.02
CA MET A 36 1.19 -2.81 5.77
C MET A 36 1.98 -1.89 4.84
N VAL A 37 3.25 -1.66 5.15
CA VAL A 37 4.16 -0.82 4.35
C VAL A 37 5.52 -1.49 4.20
N ASP A 38 6.28 -1.04 3.20
CA ASP A 38 7.67 -1.41 3.04
C ASP A 38 8.55 -0.63 4.02
N CYS A 39 9.42 -1.34 4.72
CA CYS A 39 10.34 -0.80 5.72
C CYS A 39 11.30 0.25 5.23
N GLU A 40 11.65 0.23 3.95
CA GLU A 40 12.57 1.19 3.37
C GLU A 40 12.10 2.62 3.58
N TYR A 41 10.79 2.83 3.61
CA TYR A 41 10.20 4.17 3.68
C TYR A 41 9.80 4.56 5.10
N VAL A 42 10.09 3.76 6.13
CA VAL A 42 9.66 4.05 7.49
C VAL A 42 10.79 4.75 8.24
N ASP A 43 10.54 5.99 8.65
CA ASP A 43 11.48 6.78 9.43
C ASP A 43 10.89 7.04 10.83
N PRO A 44 11.69 6.90 11.90
CA PRO A 44 11.21 7.16 13.25
C PRO A 44 11.07 8.67 13.49
N VAL A 45 10.01 9.09 14.17
CA VAL A 45 9.84 10.49 14.61
C VAL A 45 10.68 10.76 15.87
N GLY A 46 10.80 9.78 16.75
CA GLY A 46 11.65 9.82 17.94
C GLY A 46 12.87 8.92 17.83
N GLN A 47 13.56 8.71 18.95
CA GLN A 47 14.63 7.70 19.00
C GLN A 47 14.01 6.29 18.99
N MET A 48 14.48 5.45 18.07
CA MET A 48 14.21 4.02 18.03
C MET A 48 15.47 3.29 17.59
N SER A 49 15.73 2.14 18.19
CA SER A 49 16.69 1.19 17.66
C SER A 49 16.22 0.65 16.31
N TRP A 50 17.17 0.11 15.54
CA TRP A 50 16.86 -0.59 14.29
C TRP A 50 15.85 -1.72 14.52
N GLN A 51 15.98 -2.48 15.60
CA GLN A 51 15.09 -3.58 15.96
C GLN A 51 13.67 -3.09 16.24
N GLU A 52 13.51 -2.01 17.01
CA GLU A 52 12.19 -1.43 17.29
C GLU A 52 11.50 -0.99 16.02
N LEU A 53 12.20 -0.23 15.16
CA LEU A 53 11.67 0.27 13.89
C LEU A 53 11.26 -0.86 12.92
N ARG A 54 11.94 -2.00 13.01
CA ARG A 54 11.76 -3.14 12.10
C ARG A 54 10.69 -4.12 12.56
N TYR A 55 10.64 -4.39 13.86
CA TYR A 55 9.94 -5.56 14.41
C TYR A 55 8.86 -5.21 15.44
N ARG A 56 8.46 -3.93 15.50
CA ARG A 56 7.24 -3.51 16.20
C ARG A 56 6.27 -2.85 15.22
N PRO A 57 4.97 -2.97 15.47
CA PRO A 57 3.99 -2.07 14.86
C PRO A 57 4.15 -0.66 15.43
N HIS A 58 3.90 0.35 14.62
CA HIS A 58 4.07 1.77 14.96
C HIS A 58 2.81 2.58 14.76
N ILE A 59 2.78 3.82 15.24
CA ILE A 59 1.72 4.79 14.93
C ILE A 59 2.21 5.81 13.90
N ALA A 60 1.43 6.03 12.86
CA ALA A 60 1.61 7.15 11.94
C ALA A 60 0.44 8.12 12.07
N GLU A 61 0.72 9.43 12.03
CA GLU A 61 -0.27 10.49 12.14
C GLU A 61 -0.23 11.41 10.93
N TYR A 62 -1.41 11.72 10.36
CA TYR A 62 -1.55 12.71 9.30
C TYR A 62 -2.93 13.36 9.36
N GLY A 63 -2.98 14.70 9.32
CA GLY A 63 -4.24 15.44 9.30
C GLY A 63 -5.12 15.20 10.54
N GLY A 64 -4.53 14.97 11.71
CA GLY A 64 -5.24 14.66 12.96
C GLY A 64 -5.74 13.22 13.08
N GLU A 65 -5.51 12.38 12.07
CA GLU A 65 -5.89 10.96 12.06
C GLU A 65 -4.66 10.07 12.25
N GLN A 66 -4.84 8.94 12.94
CA GLN A 66 -3.76 8.00 13.25
C GLN A 66 -4.07 6.58 12.82
N ILE A 67 -3.12 5.89 12.20
CA ILE A 67 -3.22 4.46 11.86
C ILE A 67 -2.00 3.68 12.35
N VAL A 68 -2.20 2.38 12.63
CA VAL A 68 -1.08 1.48 12.94
C VAL A 68 -0.34 1.11 11.64
N ILE A 69 0.97 1.29 11.63
CA ILE A 69 1.88 0.85 10.57
C ILE A 69 2.47 -0.50 10.95
N VAL A 70 2.32 -1.48 10.07
CA VAL A 70 2.99 -2.78 10.17
C VAL A 70 4.04 -2.87 9.08
N VAL A 71 5.28 -3.10 9.49
CA VAL A 71 6.44 -3.03 8.62
C VAL A 71 6.80 -4.43 8.14
N ARG A 72 6.91 -4.63 6.81
CA ARG A 72 7.43 -5.88 6.26
C ARG A 72 8.95 -5.92 6.34
N ASP A 73 9.50 -7.10 6.57
CA ASP A 73 10.92 -7.38 6.35
C ASP A 73 11.20 -7.61 4.87
N ARG A 74 11.65 -6.56 4.15
CA ARG A 74 12.00 -6.59 2.72
C ARG A 74 12.96 -7.73 2.37
N GLU A 75 14.09 -7.84 3.05
CA GLU A 75 15.10 -8.86 2.71
C GLU A 75 14.56 -10.28 2.92
N LEU A 76 13.84 -10.52 4.02
CA LEU A 76 13.19 -11.82 4.25
C LEU A 76 12.05 -12.07 3.25
N SER A 77 11.37 -11.02 2.80
CA SER A 77 10.35 -11.11 1.76
C SER A 77 10.98 -11.46 0.41
N ASP A 78 12.09 -10.84 0.05
CA ASP A 78 12.81 -11.13 -1.19
C ASP A 78 13.37 -12.58 -1.16
N ALA A 79 13.87 -13.04 -0.02
CA ALA A 79 14.28 -14.44 0.16
C ALA A 79 13.10 -15.41 0.08
N GLN A 80 11.96 -15.06 0.69
CA GLN A 80 10.72 -15.85 0.58
C GLN A 80 10.26 -15.96 -0.88
N LEU A 81 10.42 -14.89 -1.66
CA LEU A 81 10.07 -14.83 -3.08
C LEU A 81 11.01 -15.70 -3.92
N ALA A 82 12.32 -15.61 -3.69
CA ALA A 82 13.34 -16.34 -4.43
C ALA A 82 13.39 -17.84 -4.11
N GLY A 83 12.82 -18.24 -2.97
CA GLY A 83 12.88 -19.60 -2.45
C GLY A 83 13.87 -19.72 -1.30
N MET A 84 13.42 -20.33 -0.20
CA MET A 84 14.19 -20.46 1.04
C MET A 84 13.87 -21.79 1.73
N ASP A 85 14.81 -22.30 2.53
CA ASP A 85 14.57 -23.41 3.45
C ASP A 85 14.32 -22.91 4.88
N TYR A 86 13.69 -23.78 5.69
CA TYR A 86 13.32 -23.44 7.06
C TYR A 86 14.53 -23.16 7.96
N GLY A 87 15.62 -23.93 7.81
CA GLY A 87 16.80 -23.82 8.67
C GLY A 87 17.48 -22.47 8.51
N TRP A 88 17.71 -22.04 7.27
CA TRP A 88 18.22 -20.71 6.96
C TRP A 88 17.32 -19.61 7.49
N PHE A 89 16.01 -19.66 7.20
CA PHE A 89 15.07 -18.64 7.65
C PHE A 89 14.99 -18.55 9.18
N TYR A 90 14.99 -19.68 9.87
CA TYR A 90 15.00 -19.72 11.33
C TYR A 90 16.26 -19.11 11.93
N HIS A 91 17.43 -19.34 11.31
CA HIS A 91 18.68 -18.70 11.70
C HIS A 91 18.60 -17.17 11.52
N GLU A 92 18.15 -16.69 10.35
CA GLU A 92 17.99 -15.26 10.09
C GLU A 92 17.05 -14.58 11.08
N LEU A 93 15.91 -15.22 11.40
CA LEU A 93 15.00 -14.71 12.42
C LEU A 93 15.70 -14.55 13.77
N HIS A 94 16.48 -15.54 14.19
CA HIS A 94 17.20 -15.49 15.46
C HIS A 94 18.25 -14.37 15.46
N GLU A 95 19.06 -14.28 14.41
CA GLU A 95 20.11 -13.26 14.32
C GLU A 95 19.56 -11.83 14.31
N ARG A 96 18.46 -11.61 13.58
CA ARG A 96 17.81 -10.29 13.48
C ARG A 96 17.10 -9.88 14.78
N THR A 97 16.59 -10.84 15.55
CA THR A 97 15.77 -10.58 16.74
C THR A 97 16.48 -10.80 18.07
N LYS A 98 17.73 -11.28 18.10
CA LYS A 98 18.48 -11.58 19.34
C LYS A 98 18.65 -10.40 20.30
N TRP A 99 18.57 -9.17 19.79
CA TRP A 99 18.68 -7.94 20.59
C TRP A 99 17.34 -7.29 20.92
N CYS A 100 16.23 -7.90 20.53
CA CYS A 100 14.91 -7.43 20.94
C CYS A 100 14.67 -7.79 22.41
N ASP A 101 14.44 -6.78 23.25
CA ASP A 101 13.96 -6.96 24.63
C ASP A 101 12.42 -7.05 24.70
N PHE A 102 11.79 -7.26 23.55
CA PHE A 102 10.36 -7.31 23.33
C PHE A 102 9.97 -8.45 22.40
N PRO A 103 8.68 -8.86 22.36
CA PRO A 103 8.22 -9.89 21.44
C PRO A 103 8.21 -9.36 20.00
N PRO A 104 9.14 -9.76 19.11
CA PRO A 104 9.23 -9.19 17.77
C PRO A 104 8.09 -9.69 16.88
N LEU A 105 7.51 -8.80 16.08
CA LEU A 105 6.63 -9.16 14.97
C LEU A 105 7.44 -9.07 13.67
N VAL A 106 7.90 -10.21 13.18
CA VAL A 106 8.50 -10.29 11.84
C VAL A 106 7.39 -10.57 10.83
N THR A 107 7.22 -9.68 9.86
CA THR A 107 6.26 -9.88 8.78
C THR A 107 6.98 -9.99 7.45
N THR A 108 6.68 -11.01 6.65
CA THR A 108 7.16 -11.13 5.27
C THR A 108 5.96 -11.02 4.34
N ALA A 109 6.18 -10.54 3.13
CA ALA A 109 5.11 -10.43 2.15
C ALA A 109 5.62 -10.57 0.72
N THR A 110 4.96 -11.44 -0.04
CA THR A 110 5.29 -11.80 -1.42
C THR A 110 4.01 -12.14 -2.18
N ASP A 111 3.95 -11.89 -3.49
CA ASP A 111 2.81 -12.30 -4.29
C ASP A 111 2.72 -13.83 -4.39
N GLY A 112 1.56 -14.39 -4.03
CA GLY A 112 1.34 -15.84 -4.01
C GLY A 112 1.29 -16.47 -5.40
N ASP A 113 1.17 -15.66 -6.45
CA ASP A 113 1.17 -16.12 -7.83
C ASP A 113 2.58 -16.17 -8.45
N ASN A 114 3.62 -15.80 -7.69
CA ASN A 114 4.99 -15.74 -8.21
C ASN A 114 5.59 -17.13 -8.47
N GLY A 115 5.77 -17.41 -9.76
CA GLY A 115 6.74 -18.35 -10.32
C GLY A 115 6.63 -19.82 -9.90
N GLY A 116 7.71 -20.56 -10.21
CA GLY A 116 7.88 -21.99 -9.90
C GLY A 116 8.15 -22.29 -8.43
N TRP A 117 8.00 -21.31 -7.53
CA TRP A 117 8.16 -21.52 -6.08
C TRP A 117 6.81 -21.66 -5.38
N PHE A 118 5.90 -20.69 -5.54
CA PHE A 118 4.57 -20.74 -4.92
C PHE A 118 3.55 -21.57 -5.71
N ARG A 119 3.66 -21.58 -7.05
CA ARG A 119 2.73 -22.30 -7.93
C ARG A 119 3.18 -23.72 -8.27
N ASN A 120 4.39 -24.10 -7.86
CA ASN A 120 4.88 -25.45 -8.12
C ASN A 120 4.18 -26.45 -7.20
N VAL A 121 3.64 -27.51 -7.80
CA VAL A 121 2.89 -28.57 -7.12
C VAL A 121 3.75 -29.79 -6.80
N THR A 122 5.00 -29.83 -7.27
CA THR A 122 5.93 -30.92 -7.01
C THR A 122 6.38 -30.89 -5.55
N GLU A 123 6.16 -31.99 -4.84
CA GLU A 123 6.52 -32.16 -3.44
C GLU A 123 8.00 -31.80 -3.18
N LYS A 124 8.28 -31.16 -2.04
CA LYS A 124 9.64 -30.78 -1.61
C LYS A 124 10.38 -29.82 -2.55
N SER A 125 9.67 -29.10 -3.40
CA SER A 125 10.27 -28.11 -4.33
C SER A 125 9.45 -26.82 -4.43
N ASN A 126 8.63 -26.54 -3.42
CA ASN A 126 7.74 -25.39 -3.35
C ASN A 126 7.64 -24.85 -1.94
N PHE A 127 7.14 -23.62 -1.80
CA PHE A 127 6.96 -22.95 -0.50
C PHE A 127 6.18 -23.80 0.50
N TRP A 128 5.10 -24.45 0.04
CA TRP A 128 4.14 -25.12 0.91
C TRP A 128 4.70 -26.38 1.58
N THR A 129 5.40 -27.21 0.79
CA THR A 129 5.86 -28.54 1.22
C THR A 129 7.33 -28.56 1.61
N TRP A 130 8.16 -27.67 1.07
CA TRP A 130 9.56 -27.56 1.46
C TRP A 130 9.73 -26.67 2.69
N PHE A 131 9.18 -25.46 2.67
CA PHE A 131 9.36 -24.49 3.74
C PHE A 131 8.25 -24.56 4.79
N TYR A 132 7.00 -24.30 4.39
CA TYR A 132 5.90 -24.08 5.33
C TYR A 132 5.57 -25.33 6.15
N HIS A 133 5.53 -26.50 5.53
CA HIS A 133 5.30 -27.75 6.22
C HIS A 133 6.36 -28.01 7.30
N GLN A 134 7.65 -27.92 6.92
CA GLN A 134 8.77 -28.10 7.85
C GLN A 134 8.70 -27.08 9.00
N ALA A 135 8.42 -25.80 8.69
CA ALA A 135 8.25 -24.77 9.70
C ALA A 135 7.15 -25.12 10.71
N MET A 136 5.99 -25.57 10.22
CA MET A 136 4.87 -25.94 11.09
C MET A 136 5.17 -27.20 11.92
N GLU A 137 5.91 -28.16 11.38
CA GLU A 137 6.34 -29.36 12.11
C GLU A 137 7.29 -29.02 13.25
N GLU A 138 8.32 -28.20 12.99
CA GLU A 138 9.31 -27.78 14.00
C GLU A 138 8.66 -26.91 15.09
N ILE A 139 7.66 -26.10 14.74
CA ILE A 139 6.84 -25.35 15.69
C ILE A 139 6.03 -26.29 16.58
N ARG A 140 5.33 -27.27 16.01
CA ARG A 140 4.51 -28.23 16.77
C ARG A 140 5.35 -29.15 17.65
N ALA A 141 6.53 -29.54 17.19
CA ALA A 141 7.48 -30.36 17.95
C ALA A 141 8.12 -29.58 19.12
N GLY A 142 7.99 -28.25 19.15
CA GLY A 142 8.59 -27.40 20.18
C GLY A 142 10.07 -27.11 19.96
N HIS A 143 10.62 -27.42 18.79
CA HIS A 143 12.01 -27.14 18.43
C HIS A 143 12.20 -25.72 17.88
N SER A 144 11.13 -25.08 17.43
CA SER A 144 11.14 -23.69 16.97
C SER A 144 10.70 -22.73 18.07
N SER A 145 11.40 -21.60 18.20
CA SER A 145 10.94 -20.43 18.95
C SER A 145 9.95 -19.55 18.17
N MET A 146 9.84 -19.73 16.85
CA MET A 146 8.90 -18.99 15.99
C MET A 146 7.46 -19.37 16.32
N ARG A 147 6.54 -18.39 16.25
CA ARG A 147 5.10 -18.62 16.40
C ARG A 147 4.34 -17.81 15.33
N PRO A 148 3.64 -18.47 14.39
CA PRO A 148 2.71 -17.79 13.51
C PRO A 148 1.62 -17.13 14.34
N ILE A 149 1.29 -15.88 14.01
CA ILE A 149 0.28 -15.11 14.73
C ILE A 149 -0.44 -14.21 13.72
N PHE A 150 -1.74 -13.99 13.93
CA PHE A 150 -2.43 -12.96 13.17
C PHE A 150 -1.98 -11.58 13.66
N ILE A 151 -1.73 -10.63 12.74
CA ILE A 151 -1.36 -9.26 13.10
C ILE A 151 -2.37 -8.65 14.09
N THR A 152 -3.67 -8.94 13.93
CA THR A 152 -4.70 -8.49 14.87
C THR A 152 -4.47 -9.03 16.29
N GLU A 153 -4.17 -10.31 16.43
CA GLU A 153 -3.91 -10.94 17.73
C GLU A 153 -2.62 -10.40 18.37
N TYR A 154 -1.59 -10.16 17.57
CA TYR A 154 -0.37 -9.50 18.04
C TYR A 154 -0.69 -8.10 18.58
N LEU A 155 -1.43 -7.30 17.81
CA LEU A 155 -1.80 -5.94 18.19
C LEU A 155 -2.72 -5.91 19.42
N ASP A 156 -3.59 -6.90 19.61
CA ASP A 156 -4.43 -7.01 20.81
C ASP A 156 -3.61 -7.31 22.07
N ARG A 157 -2.54 -8.09 21.92
CA ARG A 157 -1.68 -8.48 23.04
C ARG A 157 -0.60 -7.45 23.38
N PHE A 158 0.00 -6.83 22.37
CA PHE A 158 1.21 -6.03 22.52
C PHE A 158 1.04 -4.57 22.09
N GLY A 159 -0.01 -4.23 21.34
CA GLY A 159 -0.22 -2.88 20.84
C GLY A 159 0.80 -2.45 19.76
N ALA A 160 0.78 -1.15 19.45
CA ALA A 160 1.76 -0.47 18.62
C ALA A 160 2.61 0.48 19.49
N HIS A 161 3.83 0.75 19.07
CA HIS A 161 4.84 1.46 19.86
C HIS A 161 5.57 2.49 19.02
N GLY A 162 5.80 3.66 19.60
CA GLY A 162 6.52 4.74 18.93
C GLY A 162 5.74 5.35 17.75
N GLN A 163 6.23 6.50 17.30
CA GLN A 163 5.67 7.22 16.17
C GLN A 163 6.64 7.19 14.99
N VAL A 164 6.10 6.95 13.79
CA VAL A 164 6.84 6.91 12.54
C VAL A 164 6.21 7.84 11.52
N THR A 165 7.01 8.30 10.57
CA THR A 165 6.54 8.80 9.29
C THR A 165 6.85 7.77 8.21
N VAL A 166 6.02 7.72 7.17
CA VAL A 166 6.25 6.83 6.03
C VAL A 166 6.44 7.71 4.80
N ARG A 167 7.64 7.66 4.21
CA ARG A 167 7.94 8.33 2.95
C ARG A 167 7.06 7.74 1.84
N ARG A 168 6.70 8.59 0.89
CA ARG A 168 5.89 8.19 -0.26
C ARG A 168 6.64 7.16 -1.11
N GLY A 169 6.02 6.01 -1.33
CA GLY A 169 6.62 4.95 -2.12
C GLY A 169 5.82 3.66 -2.08
N ALA A 170 6.28 2.70 -2.87
CA ALA A 170 5.78 1.34 -2.95
C ALA A 170 6.92 0.35 -2.73
N TRP A 171 6.59 -0.92 -2.53
CA TRP A 171 7.60 -1.96 -2.38
C TRP A 171 8.49 -2.12 -3.62
N ASN A 172 9.65 -2.76 -3.46
CA ASN A 172 10.48 -3.14 -4.60
C ASN A 172 9.81 -4.25 -5.43
N THR A 173 10.02 -4.20 -6.74
CA THR A 173 9.60 -5.22 -7.69
C THR A 173 10.79 -5.59 -8.56
N ASP A 174 11.34 -6.79 -8.41
CA ASP A 174 12.53 -7.31 -9.12
C ASP A 174 13.60 -6.24 -9.45
N GLU A 175 13.56 -5.67 -10.67
CA GLU A 175 14.56 -4.72 -11.19
C GLU A 175 14.29 -3.25 -10.81
N HIS A 176 13.17 -2.95 -10.14
CA HIS A 176 12.69 -1.59 -9.90
C HIS A 176 12.45 -1.31 -8.41
N HIS A 177 12.88 -0.14 -7.96
CA HIS A 177 12.53 0.38 -6.64
C HIS A 177 11.19 1.14 -6.70
N GLY A 178 10.35 1.02 -5.68
CA GLY A 178 9.06 1.73 -5.64
C GLY A 178 9.15 3.19 -5.15
N TRP A 179 10.35 3.78 -5.08
CA TRP A 179 10.54 5.17 -4.62
C TRP A 179 9.69 6.16 -5.43
N ASP A 180 8.94 7.02 -4.72
CA ASP A 180 7.98 7.99 -5.28
C ASP A 180 7.12 7.42 -6.42
N PHE A 181 6.75 6.14 -6.32
CA PHE A 181 5.98 5.40 -7.32
C PHE A 181 6.59 5.38 -8.72
N HIS A 182 7.92 5.52 -8.87
CA HIS A 182 8.60 5.67 -10.15
C HIS A 182 8.16 4.62 -11.20
N GLN A 183 7.96 3.36 -10.80
CA GLN A 183 7.49 2.30 -11.69
C GLN A 183 6.16 2.63 -12.40
N TRP A 184 5.24 3.34 -11.76
CA TRP A 184 3.91 3.67 -12.28
C TRP A 184 3.81 5.08 -12.88
N GLN A 185 4.80 5.94 -12.67
CA GLN A 185 4.81 7.33 -13.14
C GLN A 185 6.15 7.76 -13.78
N GLY A 186 6.94 6.80 -14.27
CA GLY A 186 8.28 7.02 -14.79
C GLY A 186 8.29 7.73 -16.13
N SER A 187 7.45 7.30 -17.07
CA SER A 187 7.34 7.86 -18.42
C SER A 187 6.32 9.00 -18.53
N TRP A 188 6.47 9.82 -19.57
CA TRP A 188 5.49 10.85 -19.91
C TRP A 188 4.11 10.28 -20.19
N ALA A 189 4.03 9.15 -20.90
CA ALA A 189 2.77 8.51 -21.24
C ALA A 189 2.05 7.97 -19.99
N GLN A 190 2.79 7.42 -19.01
CA GLN A 190 2.21 7.02 -17.73
C GLN A 190 1.64 8.22 -16.95
N ARG A 191 2.39 9.33 -16.87
CA ARG A 191 1.94 10.55 -16.19
C ARG A 191 0.72 11.17 -16.85
N ASP A 192 0.69 11.22 -18.18
CA ASP A 192 -0.47 11.70 -18.94
C ASP A 192 -1.70 10.81 -18.69
N THR A 193 -1.50 9.49 -18.66
CA THR A 193 -2.57 8.54 -18.30
C THR A 193 -3.11 8.81 -16.89
N LEU A 194 -2.23 9.05 -15.90
CA LEU A 194 -2.63 9.40 -14.54
C LEU A 194 -3.45 10.69 -14.45
N VAL A 195 -3.05 11.74 -15.20
CA VAL A 195 -3.82 12.98 -15.30
C VAL A 195 -5.21 12.70 -15.85
N ARG A 196 -5.29 11.90 -16.93
CA ARG A 196 -6.56 11.54 -17.55
C ARG A 196 -7.45 10.72 -16.62
N ILE A 197 -6.89 9.76 -15.87
CA ILE A 197 -7.61 9.01 -14.83
C ILE A 197 -8.19 9.98 -13.80
N HIS A 198 -7.36 10.88 -13.27
CA HIS A 198 -7.78 11.84 -12.26
C HIS A 198 -8.92 12.75 -12.74
N ASP A 199 -8.83 13.28 -13.96
CA ASP A 199 -9.85 14.18 -14.50
C ASP A 199 -11.19 13.48 -14.74
N ILE A 200 -11.18 12.28 -15.31
CA ILE A 200 -12.40 11.50 -15.55
C ILE A 200 -12.99 10.97 -14.24
N SER A 201 -12.15 10.54 -13.29
CA SER A 201 -12.56 10.12 -11.95
C SER A 201 -13.26 11.28 -11.21
N ARG A 202 -12.69 12.49 -11.26
CA ARG A 202 -13.30 13.71 -10.70
C ARG A 202 -14.67 14.00 -11.32
N GLU A 203 -14.79 13.91 -12.65
CA GLU A 203 -16.05 14.13 -13.36
C GLU A 203 -17.12 13.11 -12.95
N TYR A 204 -16.76 11.82 -12.94
CA TYR A 204 -17.63 10.74 -12.49
C TYR A 204 -18.12 10.97 -11.07
N HIS A 205 -17.22 11.24 -10.12
CA HIS A 205 -17.59 11.43 -8.72
C HIS A 205 -18.46 12.67 -8.50
N ALA A 206 -18.21 13.78 -9.20
CA ALA A 206 -19.06 14.96 -9.13
C ALA A 206 -20.50 14.64 -9.58
N MET A 207 -20.65 13.93 -10.71
CA MET A 207 -21.95 13.52 -11.22
C MET A 207 -22.65 12.52 -10.28
N ALA A 208 -21.92 11.51 -9.81
CA ALA A 208 -22.44 10.50 -8.89
C ALA A 208 -22.94 11.14 -7.58
N GLN A 209 -22.20 12.10 -7.01
CA GLN A 209 -22.63 12.84 -5.82
C GLN A 209 -23.88 13.68 -6.07
N ALA A 210 -24.00 14.33 -7.23
CA ALA A 210 -25.18 15.12 -7.57
C ALA A 210 -26.43 14.23 -7.77
N ILE A 211 -26.29 13.10 -8.47
CA ILE A 211 -27.36 12.12 -8.66
C ILE A 211 -27.80 11.53 -7.31
N ALA A 212 -26.85 11.17 -6.44
CA ALA A 212 -27.14 10.63 -5.12
C ALA A 212 -27.89 11.64 -4.24
N ARG A 213 -27.51 12.91 -4.26
CA ARG A 213 -28.20 13.99 -3.51
C ARG A 213 -29.64 14.19 -3.98
N ALA A 214 -29.90 14.06 -5.27
CA ALA A 214 -31.25 14.21 -5.82
C ALA A 214 -32.11 12.95 -5.72
N ASN A 215 -31.53 11.82 -5.30
CA ASN A 215 -32.22 10.53 -5.20
C ASN A 215 -32.97 10.18 -6.51
N ASP A 216 -32.30 10.35 -7.66
CA ASP A 216 -32.94 10.16 -8.97
C ASP A 216 -33.37 8.69 -9.13
N PRO A 217 -34.66 8.40 -9.37
CA PRO A 217 -35.18 7.03 -9.40
C PRO A 217 -35.00 6.34 -10.76
N ASN A 218 -34.37 6.98 -11.76
CA ASN A 218 -34.29 6.44 -13.11
C ASN A 218 -33.37 5.19 -13.15
N PRO A 219 -33.91 3.99 -13.44
CA PRO A 219 -33.14 2.76 -13.43
C PRO A 219 -32.09 2.72 -14.55
N GLU A 220 -32.34 3.37 -15.68
CA GLU A 220 -31.36 3.43 -16.77
C GLU A 220 -30.19 4.35 -16.43
N LEU A 221 -30.45 5.47 -15.75
CA LEU A 221 -29.39 6.32 -15.21
C LEU A 221 -28.53 5.55 -14.19
N ALA A 222 -29.17 4.80 -13.29
CA ALA A 222 -28.46 3.97 -12.32
C ALA A 222 -27.59 2.89 -13.01
N ARG A 223 -28.10 2.26 -14.07
CA ARG A 223 -27.35 1.28 -14.88
C ARG A 223 -26.13 1.91 -15.54
N VAL A 224 -26.31 3.02 -16.27
CA VAL A 224 -25.23 3.74 -16.97
C VAL A 224 -24.16 4.22 -15.99
N MET A 225 -24.55 4.78 -14.83
CA MET A 225 -23.59 5.19 -13.81
C MET A 225 -22.84 3.98 -13.20
N SER A 226 -23.49 2.83 -13.07
CA SER A 226 -22.84 1.61 -12.60
C SER A 226 -21.80 1.10 -13.61
N GLU A 227 -22.11 1.12 -14.90
CA GLU A 227 -21.14 0.77 -15.97
C GLU A 227 -19.96 1.75 -15.99
N ALA A 228 -20.23 3.06 -15.89
CA ALA A 228 -19.18 4.08 -15.78
C ALA A 228 -18.26 3.81 -14.59
N HIS A 229 -18.82 3.47 -13.43
CA HIS A 229 -18.04 3.15 -12.24
C HIS A 229 -17.16 1.91 -12.45
N TRP A 230 -17.72 0.86 -13.04
CA TRP A 230 -17.01 -0.39 -13.29
C TRP A 230 -15.81 -0.17 -14.22
N HIS A 231 -16.01 0.58 -15.31
CA HIS A 231 -14.93 0.95 -16.21
C HIS A 231 -13.89 1.86 -15.53
N LEU A 232 -14.32 2.80 -14.69
CA LEU A 232 -13.40 3.68 -13.95
C LEU A 232 -12.47 2.86 -13.03
N LEU A 233 -13.03 1.96 -12.23
CA LEU A 233 -12.26 1.09 -11.33
C LEU A 233 -11.25 0.23 -12.10
N ARG A 234 -11.64 -0.26 -13.28
CA ARG A 234 -10.73 -1.01 -14.16
C ARG A 234 -9.62 -0.14 -14.73
N ALA A 235 -9.94 1.09 -15.15
CA ALA A 235 -8.95 2.04 -15.64
C ALA A 235 -7.92 2.41 -14.56
N GLU A 236 -8.33 2.45 -13.29
CA GLU A 236 -7.51 2.73 -12.11
C GLU A 236 -6.65 1.54 -11.66
N THR A 237 -6.72 0.39 -12.34
CA THR A 237 -5.90 -0.79 -12.01
C THR A 237 -4.41 -0.50 -12.19
N SER A 238 -3.62 -0.62 -11.11
CA SER A 238 -2.17 -0.32 -11.09
C SER A 238 -1.37 -1.08 -12.15
N CYS A 239 -1.75 -2.33 -12.48
CA CYS A 239 -1.09 -3.14 -13.50
C CYS A 239 -1.04 -2.45 -14.88
N ASN A 240 -2.05 -1.67 -15.24
CA ASN A 240 -2.07 -0.96 -16.52
C ASN A 240 -0.95 0.09 -16.61
N LEU A 241 -0.52 0.63 -15.47
CA LEU A 241 0.60 1.56 -15.38
C LEU A 241 1.92 0.85 -15.09
N TYR A 242 1.91 -0.24 -14.31
CA TYR A 242 3.11 -0.99 -13.96
C TYR A 242 3.90 -1.45 -15.20
N TRP A 243 3.22 -1.95 -16.23
CA TRP A 243 3.84 -2.41 -17.48
C TRP A 243 4.13 -1.27 -18.48
N GLY A 244 4.00 -0.03 -18.04
CA GLY A 244 4.27 1.16 -18.83
C GLY A 244 3.50 1.19 -20.15
N GLU A 245 4.14 1.72 -21.19
CA GLU A 245 3.54 1.98 -22.50
C GLU A 245 2.95 0.72 -23.17
N ALA A 246 3.44 -0.47 -22.78
CA ALA A 246 2.88 -1.71 -23.30
C ALA A 246 1.39 -1.87 -22.92
N TRP A 247 0.93 -1.33 -21.78
CA TRP A 247 -0.39 -1.61 -21.22
C TRP A 247 -1.25 -0.38 -20.93
N ILE A 248 -0.71 0.85 -20.95
CA ILE A 248 -1.51 2.07 -20.71
C ILE A 248 -2.75 2.21 -21.60
N HIS A 249 -2.72 1.65 -22.81
CA HIS A 249 -3.86 1.63 -23.73
C HIS A 249 -5.10 0.94 -23.14
N LYS A 250 -4.93 0.00 -22.20
CA LYS A 250 -6.03 -0.66 -21.49
C LYS A 250 -6.76 0.33 -20.59
N SER A 251 -6.03 1.15 -19.83
CA SER A 251 -6.63 2.23 -19.04
C SER A 251 -7.34 3.23 -19.96
N HIS A 252 -6.71 3.64 -21.07
CA HIS A 252 -7.35 4.55 -22.02
C HIS A 252 -8.67 4.01 -22.60
N ALA A 253 -8.71 2.74 -22.99
CA ALA A 253 -9.92 2.10 -23.50
C ALA A 253 -11.04 2.09 -22.45
N ASP A 254 -10.73 1.79 -21.19
CA ASP A 254 -11.71 1.85 -20.10
C ASP A 254 -12.16 3.30 -19.83
N LEU A 255 -11.26 4.28 -19.86
CA LEU A 255 -11.59 5.70 -19.72
C LEU A 255 -12.47 6.24 -20.86
N ASP A 256 -12.29 5.76 -22.09
CA ASP A 256 -13.19 6.07 -23.22
C ASP A 256 -14.61 5.59 -22.93
N ASN A 257 -14.76 4.38 -22.36
CA ASN A 257 -16.06 3.85 -21.95
C ASN A 257 -16.68 4.64 -20.79
N VAL A 258 -15.87 5.08 -19.81
CA VAL A 258 -16.37 5.99 -18.75
C VAL A 258 -16.93 7.27 -19.37
N ALA A 259 -16.16 7.91 -20.26
CA ALA A 259 -16.58 9.14 -20.90
C ALA A 259 -17.86 8.96 -21.74
N TRP A 260 -17.99 7.82 -22.44
CA TRP A 260 -19.21 7.45 -23.16
C TRP A 260 -20.42 7.38 -22.23
N HIS A 261 -20.33 6.62 -21.15
CA HIS A 261 -21.43 6.46 -20.19
C HIS A 261 -21.76 7.76 -19.45
N LEU A 262 -20.77 8.60 -19.13
CA LEU A 262 -21.04 9.95 -18.62
C LEU A 262 -21.80 10.81 -19.65
N GLY A 263 -21.50 10.65 -20.94
CA GLY A 263 -22.28 11.25 -22.04
C GLY A 263 -23.73 10.78 -22.08
N GLU A 264 -23.97 9.47 -21.93
CA GLU A 264 -25.33 8.90 -21.85
C GLU A 264 -26.08 9.43 -20.62
N ALA A 265 -25.42 9.46 -19.45
CA ALA A 265 -25.99 10.02 -18.22
C ALA A 265 -26.37 11.50 -18.39
N ARG A 266 -25.51 12.30 -19.05
CA ARG A 266 -25.84 13.69 -19.41
C ARG A 266 -27.07 13.79 -20.29
N ALA A 267 -27.20 12.92 -21.30
CA ALA A 267 -28.36 12.91 -22.19
C ALA A 267 -29.66 12.56 -21.44
N ILE A 268 -29.60 11.60 -20.51
CA ILE A 268 -30.74 11.19 -19.67
C ILE A 268 -31.13 12.31 -18.69
N LEU A 269 -30.16 13.02 -18.13
CA LEU A 269 -30.41 14.13 -17.23
C LEU A 269 -30.93 15.37 -17.97
N GLY A 270 -30.43 15.63 -19.18
CA GLY A 270 -30.79 16.80 -19.98
C GLY A 270 -30.59 18.10 -19.20
N GLY A 271 -31.59 19.00 -19.26
CA GLY A 271 -31.56 20.26 -18.51
C GLY A 271 -31.54 20.11 -16.98
N ARG A 272 -31.87 18.93 -16.43
CA ARG A 272 -31.80 18.67 -14.98
C ARG A 272 -30.36 18.67 -14.48
N LEU A 273 -29.39 18.35 -15.33
CA LEU A 273 -27.98 18.29 -14.94
C LEU A 273 -27.48 19.62 -14.36
N THR A 274 -27.80 20.76 -15.01
CA THR A 274 -27.40 22.09 -14.54
C THR A 274 -27.97 22.39 -13.16
N LEU A 275 -29.21 21.96 -12.91
CA LEU A 275 -29.87 22.12 -11.61
C LEU A 275 -29.19 21.29 -10.52
N LEU A 276 -28.78 20.06 -10.86
CA LEU A 276 -28.11 19.12 -9.95
C LEU A 276 -26.67 19.52 -9.62
N MET A 277 -25.96 20.11 -10.57
CA MET A 277 -24.56 20.52 -10.40
C MET A 277 -24.42 21.83 -9.61
N THR A 278 -25.44 22.69 -9.62
CA THR A 278 -25.44 23.99 -8.93
C THR A 278 -26.00 23.94 -7.51
N SER A 279 -26.64 22.84 -7.11
CA SER A 279 -27.04 22.65 -5.72
C SER A 279 -25.80 22.48 -4.83
N GLU A 280 -25.52 23.49 -4.00
CA GLU A 280 -24.46 23.43 -2.99
C GLU A 280 -24.67 22.21 -2.07
N PRO A 281 -23.59 21.56 -1.60
CA PRO A 281 -23.73 20.59 -0.54
C PRO A 281 -24.32 21.27 0.71
N PRO A 282 -25.21 20.61 1.47
CA PRO A 282 -25.58 21.14 2.78
C PRO A 282 -24.29 21.29 3.59
N ALA A 283 -24.07 22.49 4.14
CA ALA A 283 -22.90 22.77 4.97
C ALA A 283 -22.76 21.68 6.02
N GLU A 284 -21.66 20.92 5.98
CA GLU A 284 -21.27 20.09 7.11
C GLU A 284 -21.12 21.05 8.29
N THR A 285 -22.03 20.96 9.27
CA THR A 285 -21.94 21.70 10.52
C THR A 285 -20.61 21.34 11.18
N GLU A 286 -19.63 22.23 11.05
CA GLU A 286 -18.44 22.26 11.88
C GLU A 286 -18.89 22.19 13.34
N ALA A 287 -18.59 21.07 13.98
CA ALA A 287 -18.75 20.94 15.42
C ALA A 287 -17.87 22.01 16.08
N GLU A 288 -18.51 22.92 16.83
CA GLU A 288 -17.88 24.00 17.58
C GLU A 288 -16.70 23.50 18.43
N ALA A 289 -15.48 23.69 17.92
CA ALA A 289 -14.29 23.68 18.75
C ALA A 289 -14.16 25.05 19.42
N SER A 290 -14.78 25.20 20.60
CA SER A 290 -14.54 26.34 21.50
C SER A 290 -13.07 26.39 21.94
N PRO A 291 -12.36 27.53 21.78
CA PRO A 291 -11.00 27.66 22.27
C PRO A 291 -11.02 28.02 23.77
N LYS A 292 -10.64 27.06 24.62
CA LYS A 292 -10.24 27.38 26.00
C LYS A 292 -8.85 28.01 25.99
N THR A 293 -8.83 29.28 26.34
CA THR A 293 -7.68 30.12 26.65
C THR A 293 -6.73 29.43 27.62
N ARG A 294 -5.46 29.29 27.25
CA ARG A 294 -4.35 29.19 28.22
C ARG A 294 -3.31 30.27 27.92
N LYS A 295 -2.99 30.98 28.99
CA LYS A 295 -2.07 32.12 29.07
C LYS A 295 -0.64 31.70 28.72
N GLY A 296 0.11 32.68 28.25
CA GLY A 296 1.39 32.54 27.60
C GLY A 296 2.54 32.10 28.50
N ILE A 297 3.60 31.68 27.81
CA ILE A 297 4.98 31.89 28.24
C ILE A 297 5.70 32.42 27.00
N ASP A 298 6.33 33.56 27.20
CA ASP A 298 7.08 34.38 26.25
C ASP A 298 8.56 34.07 26.53
N ILE A 299 9.30 33.53 25.55
CA ILE A 299 10.77 33.51 25.58
C ILE A 299 11.26 33.61 24.13
N ASN A 300 11.68 34.83 23.76
CA ASN A 300 12.68 35.06 22.73
C ASN A 300 14.02 34.49 23.20
N ASP A 301 14.71 33.75 22.34
CA ASP A 301 16.12 34.02 21.99
C ASP A 301 16.63 32.90 21.06
N ALA A 302 16.87 33.27 19.79
CA ALA A 302 17.81 32.60 18.91
C ALA A 302 19.21 33.21 19.17
N PRO A 303 20.31 32.50 18.85
CA PRO A 303 20.79 32.61 17.47
C PRO A 303 21.37 31.32 16.87
N ASP A 304 21.28 31.27 15.54
CA ASP A 304 22.24 30.79 14.54
C ASP A 304 23.32 29.80 14.97
N ASP A 305 23.28 28.60 14.40
CA ASP A 305 24.48 27.94 13.86
C ASP A 305 24.08 26.85 12.84
N VAL A 306 24.43 27.11 11.57
CA VAL A 306 24.34 26.15 10.45
C VAL A 306 25.76 25.72 10.12
N PRO A 307 26.08 24.41 10.12
CA PRO A 307 27.23 23.90 9.40
C PRO A 307 26.81 23.28 8.07
N GLU A 308 27.44 23.81 7.04
CA GLU A 308 27.52 23.42 5.65
C GLU A 308 27.91 21.94 5.47
N ALA A 309 27.11 21.17 4.73
CA ALA A 309 27.40 19.78 4.37
C ALA A 309 28.03 19.70 2.98
N THR A 310 29.30 19.32 2.91
CA THR A 310 30.03 18.94 1.70
C THR A 310 29.63 17.52 1.25
N PRO A 311 29.50 17.26 -0.07
CA PRO A 311 29.17 15.93 -0.57
C PRO A 311 30.41 15.04 -0.62
N ALA A 312 30.36 13.88 0.04
CA ALA A 312 31.33 12.81 -0.14
C ALA A 312 30.88 11.90 -1.28
N ASP A 313 31.75 11.82 -2.27
CA ASP A 313 31.74 10.97 -3.44
C ASP A 313 32.19 9.56 -3.03
N GLU A 314 31.30 8.56 -3.09
CA GLU A 314 31.71 7.15 -2.98
C GLU A 314 31.15 6.35 -4.16
N THR A 315 32.08 6.05 -5.05
CA THR A 315 31.99 5.14 -6.18
C THR A 315 31.61 3.73 -5.76
N PHE A 316 30.48 3.22 -6.25
CA PHE A 316 30.08 1.83 -6.11
C PHE A 316 30.55 1.02 -7.33
N THR A 317 31.46 0.07 -7.13
CA THR A 317 31.86 -0.93 -8.14
C THR A 317 31.02 -2.20 -7.99
N PRO A 318 30.30 -2.67 -9.03
CA PRO A 318 29.58 -3.95 -8.96
C PRO A 318 30.53 -5.13 -9.14
N SER A 319 30.49 -6.07 -8.20
CA SER A 319 31.13 -7.39 -8.27
C SER A 319 30.42 -8.30 -9.28
N GLU A 320 31.24 -9.00 -10.07
CA GLU A 320 30.88 -9.89 -11.18
C GLU A 320 29.95 -11.05 -10.78
N LYS A 321 28.78 -11.13 -11.42
CA LYS A 321 27.96 -12.36 -11.46
C LYS A 321 28.49 -13.29 -12.55
N ALA A 322 28.81 -14.52 -12.14
CA ALA A 322 29.22 -15.62 -13.00
C ALA A 322 28.13 -15.98 -14.03
N GLN A 323 28.48 -15.93 -15.32
CA GLN A 323 27.68 -16.42 -16.43
C GLN A 323 27.85 -17.94 -16.56
N ALA A 324 26.77 -18.69 -16.37
CA ALA A 324 26.67 -20.08 -16.81
C ALA A 324 25.97 -20.13 -18.17
N SER A 325 26.75 -20.43 -19.21
CA SER A 325 26.29 -20.66 -20.59
C SER A 325 25.54 -21.98 -20.71
N THR A 326 24.31 -21.94 -21.21
CA THR A 326 23.62 -23.11 -21.78
C THR A 326 23.59 -22.98 -23.30
N LYS A 327 24.46 -23.77 -23.95
CA LYS A 327 24.40 -24.02 -25.39
C LYS A 327 23.16 -24.85 -25.71
N SER A 328 22.31 -24.32 -26.59
CA SER A 328 21.22 -25.03 -27.22
C SER A 328 21.78 -25.94 -28.32
N VAL A 329 21.47 -27.24 -28.24
CA VAL A 329 21.57 -28.19 -29.35
C VAL A 329 20.27 -28.98 -29.33
N ILE A 330 19.44 -28.75 -30.35
CA ILE A 330 18.35 -29.64 -30.75
C ILE A 330 18.65 -30.02 -32.21
N PRO A 331 18.48 -31.31 -32.60
CA PRO A 331 18.90 -31.85 -33.89
C PRO A 331 18.29 -31.18 -35.12
#